data_AF-A0A5E4ZDC9-F1
#
_entry.id   AF-A0A5E4ZDC9-F1
#
_cell.length_a   1.000
_cell.length_b   1.000
_cell.length_c   1.000
_cell.angle_alpha   90.00
_cell.angle_beta   90.00
_cell.angle_gamma   90.00
#
_symmetry.space_group_name_H-M   'P 1'
#
loop_
_entity.id
_entity.type
_entity.pdbx_description
1 polymer ?
#
loop_
_entity_poly.entity_id
_entity_poly.type
_entity_poly.pdbx_seq_one_letter_code
_entity_poly.pdbx_strand_id
1 'polypeptide(L)'
;MYSHVQWHLALAEWQLGLTEQAWQRYERYCAPETTRCGPVLTLADCGGFLLREYLRTGTTRPISAAVSALFERFNAMLSHPFIALHLAGIQASAGDIAALEQSKAAITAREPSDQARLSLRLVDAVSQFARGQYAEAADTLKRISADQRVGVGGSRVERVLIDLLETRAAELAA
;
A
#
# COMPACT_ATOMS: atom_id res chain seq x y z
N MET A 1 18.52 -2.12 -7.16
CA MET A 1 18.29 -1.18 -8.28
C MET A 1 17.66 -1.85 -9.49
N TYR A 2 18.22 -2.93 -10.07
CA TYR A 2 17.62 -3.58 -11.25
C TYR A 2 16.14 -3.97 -11.07
N SER A 3 15.80 -4.69 -10.00
CA SER A 3 14.40 -5.06 -9.70
C SER A 3 13.47 -3.85 -9.56
N HIS A 4 13.93 -2.77 -8.92
CA HIS A 4 13.13 -1.55 -8.80
C HIS A 4 12.89 -0.86 -10.15
N VAL A 5 13.86 -0.89 -11.07
CA VAL A 5 13.63 -0.41 -12.45
C VAL A 5 12.59 -1.28 -13.17
N GLN A 6 12.66 -2.60 -12.99
CA GLN A 6 11.63 -3.52 -13.52
C GLN A 6 10.25 -3.24 -12.92
N TRP A 7 10.18 -2.80 -11.66
CA TRP A 7 8.93 -2.39 -11.04
C TRP A 7 8.31 -1.17 -11.71
N HIS A 8 9.10 -0.12 -12.02
CA HIS A 8 8.60 1.03 -12.79
C HIS A 8 8.07 0.62 -14.17
N LEU A 9 8.75 -0.31 -14.86
CA LEU A 9 8.27 -0.84 -16.14
C LEU A 9 6.96 -1.63 -15.98
N ALA A 10 6.83 -2.42 -14.92
CA ALA A 10 5.60 -3.17 -14.63
C ALA A 10 4.43 -2.22 -14.37
N LEU A 11 4.69 -1.10 -13.66
CA LEU A 11 3.68 -0.06 -13.47
C LEU A 11 3.30 0.64 -14.77
N ALA A 12 4.25 0.91 -15.66
CA ALA A 12 3.95 1.51 -16.96
C ALA A 12 3.08 0.57 -17.82
N GLU A 13 3.42 -0.72 -17.88
CA GLU A 13 2.62 -1.75 -18.55
C GLU A 13 1.20 -1.82 -17.95
N TRP A 14 1.10 -1.79 -16.63
CA TRP A 14 -0.17 -1.79 -15.92
C TRP A 14 -1.03 -0.57 -16.26
N GLN A 15 -0.43 0.62 -16.29
CA GLN A 15 -1.11 1.88 -16.64
C GLN A 15 -1.60 1.90 -18.09
N LEU A 16 -0.90 1.22 -19.00
CA LEU A 16 -1.29 1.06 -20.40
C LEU A 16 -2.35 -0.03 -20.61
N GLY A 17 -2.82 -0.69 -19.53
CA GLY A 17 -3.78 -1.78 -19.61
C GLY A 17 -3.17 -3.13 -19.99
N LEU A 18 -1.84 -3.22 -20.14
CA LEU A 18 -1.10 -4.45 -20.45
C LEU A 18 -0.95 -5.33 -19.19
N THR A 19 -2.09 -5.67 -18.59
CA THR A 19 -2.20 -6.28 -17.25
C THR A 19 -1.40 -7.57 -17.12
N GLU A 20 -1.51 -8.47 -18.10
CA GLU A 20 -0.79 -9.73 -18.07
C GLU A 20 0.74 -9.52 -18.12
N GLN A 21 1.20 -8.61 -18.97
CA GLN A 21 2.62 -8.28 -19.10
C GLN A 21 3.17 -7.67 -17.80
N ALA A 22 2.41 -6.76 -17.20
CA ALA A 22 2.75 -6.16 -15.91
C ALA A 22 2.90 -7.21 -14.81
N TRP A 23 1.96 -8.15 -14.73
CA TRP A 23 2.00 -9.26 -13.76
C TRP A 23 3.19 -10.19 -14.00
N GLN A 24 3.42 -10.62 -15.24
CA GLN A 24 4.56 -11.46 -15.60
C GLN A 24 5.88 -10.77 -15.23
N ARG A 25 6.00 -9.46 -15.45
CA ARG A 25 7.18 -8.68 -15.07
C ARG A 25 7.33 -8.57 -13.55
N TYR A 26 6.24 -8.24 -12.85
CA TYR A 26 6.22 -8.14 -11.40
C TYR A 26 6.67 -9.46 -10.75
N GLU A 27 6.07 -10.58 -11.12
CA GLU A 27 6.38 -11.89 -10.56
C GLU A 27 7.82 -12.31 -10.83
N ARG A 28 8.33 -12.01 -12.04
CA ARG A 28 9.68 -12.38 -12.43
C ARG A 28 10.79 -11.58 -11.77
N TYR A 29 10.56 -10.30 -11.45
CA TYR A 29 11.64 -9.40 -11.04
C TYR A 29 11.43 -8.62 -9.74
N CYS A 30 10.18 -8.46 -9.30
CA CYS A 30 9.79 -7.47 -8.29
C CYS A 30 9.13 -8.09 -7.07
N ALA A 31 8.47 -9.24 -7.22
CA ALA A 31 7.81 -9.94 -6.14
C ALA A 31 8.82 -10.30 -5.02
N PRO A 32 8.39 -10.40 -3.75
CA PRO A 32 9.28 -10.68 -2.62
C PRO A 32 10.16 -11.93 -2.79
N GLU A 33 9.70 -12.91 -3.57
CA GLU A 33 10.41 -14.16 -3.89
C GLU A 33 11.57 -13.96 -4.87
N THR A 34 11.47 -12.99 -5.78
CA THR A 34 12.36 -12.86 -6.94
C THR A 34 13.20 -11.58 -6.92
N THR A 35 12.77 -10.58 -6.16
CA THR A 35 13.45 -9.30 -6.09
C THR A 35 14.83 -9.40 -5.45
N ARG A 36 15.75 -8.59 -5.98
CA ARG A 36 17.09 -8.39 -5.42
C ARG A 36 17.22 -7.04 -4.70
N CYS A 37 16.10 -6.37 -4.47
CA CYS A 37 16.07 -5.11 -3.73
C CYS A 37 16.33 -5.33 -2.23
N GLY A 38 16.78 -4.25 -1.58
CA GLY A 38 16.78 -4.20 -0.12
C GLY A 38 15.35 -4.18 0.42
N PRO A 39 15.16 -4.46 1.71
CA PRO A 39 13.85 -4.82 2.24
C PRO A 39 12.79 -3.73 2.17
N VAL A 40 13.17 -2.46 2.33
CA VAL A 40 12.23 -1.34 2.24
C VAL A 40 11.69 -1.21 0.82
N LEU A 41 12.55 -1.37 -0.18
CA LEU A 41 12.13 -1.37 -1.58
C LEU A 41 11.31 -2.62 -1.92
N THR A 42 11.65 -3.79 -1.38
CA THR A 42 10.79 -4.98 -1.53
C THR A 42 9.38 -4.74 -1.00
N LEU A 43 9.24 -4.13 0.18
CA LEU A 43 7.93 -3.78 0.75
C LEU A 43 7.20 -2.77 -0.15
N ALA A 44 7.90 -1.71 -0.58
CA ALA A 44 7.31 -0.65 -1.37
C ALA A 44 6.85 -1.14 -2.75
N ASP A 45 7.72 -1.89 -3.44
CA ASP A 45 7.44 -2.47 -4.75
C ASP A 45 6.23 -3.43 -4.66
N CYS A 46 6.22 -4.31 -3.65
CA CYS A 46 5.13 -5.26 -3.42
C CYS A 46 3.81 -4.54 -3.08
N GLY A 47 3.79 -3.74 -2.02
CA GLY A 47 2.57 -3.07 -1.56
C GLY A 47 2.04 -2.07 -2.58
N GLY A 48 2.92 -1.36 -3.27
CA GLY A 48 2.54 -0.38 -4.27
C GLY A 48 2.00 -1.00 -5.55
N PHE A 49 2.46 -2.20 -5.94
CA PHE A 49 1.89 -2.93 -7.07
C PHE A 49 0.54 -3.56 -6.72
N LEU A 50 0.48 -4.27 -5.59
CA LEU A 50 -0.75 -4.96 -5.15
C LEU A 50 -1.90 -3.98 -4.88
N LEU A 51 -1.63 -2.88 -4.17
CA LEU A 51 -2.67 -1.90 -3.87
C LEU A 51 -3.23 -1.27 -5.15
N ARG A 52 -2.40 -0.97 -6.14
CA ARG A 52 -2.87 -0.46 -7.44
C ARG A 52 -3.83 -1.42 -8.11
N GLU A 53 -3.47 -2.70 -8.16
CA GLU A 53 -4.35 -3.70 -8.75
C GLU A 53 -5.68 -3.79 -8.00
N TYR A 54 -5.60 -3.83 -6.67
CA TYR A 54 -6.78 -3.90 -5.82
C TYR A 54 -7.71 -2.69 -6.05
N LEU A 55 -7.17 -1.47 -6.11
CA LEU A 55 -7.98 -0.27 -6.38
C LEU A 55 -8.65 -0.29 -7.75
N ARG A 56 -7.94 -0.80 -8.77
CA ARG A 56 -8.47 -0.88 -10.15
C ARG A 56 -9.57 -1.94 -10.29
N THR A 57 -9.38 -3.10 -9.68
CA THR A 57 -10.22 -4.29 -9.91
C THR A 57 -11.25 -4.54 -8.81
N GLY A 58 -11.03 -3.98 -7.61
CA GLY A 58 -11.78 -4.33 -6.40
C GLY A 58 -11.55 -5.77 -5.93
N THR A 59 -10.68 -6.53 -6.58
CA THR A 59 -10.54 -7.98 -6.37
C THR A 59 -9.37 -8.26 -5.43
N THR A 60 -9.64 -9.04 -4.38
CA THR A 60 -8.59 -9.52 -3.47
C THR A 60 -7.89 -10.74 -4.05
N ARG A 61 -6.66 -11.00 -3.59
CA ARG A 61 -5.89 -12.18 -4.02
C ARG A 61 -5.14 -12.82 -2.87
N PRO A 62 -4.98 -14.16 -2.86
CA PRO A 62 -4.09 -14.82 -1.92
C PRO A 62 -2.67 -14.26 -2.03
N ILE A 63 -2.02 -14.08 -0.87
CA ILE A 63 -0.62 -13.68 -0.79
C ILE A 63 0.25 -14.89 -0.46
N SER A 64 1.49 -14.88 -0.93
CA SER A 64 2.45 -15.93 -0.65
C SER A 64 3.05 -15.81 0.75
N ALA A 65 3.74 -16.85 1.21
CA ALA A 65 4.49 -16.82 2.46
C ALA A 65 5.57 -15.71 2.47
N ALA A 66 6.20 -15.41 1.33
CA ALA A 66 7.21 -14.36 1.24
C ALA A 66 6.59 -12.96 1.39
N VAL A 67 5.40 -12.76 0.84
CA VAL A 67 4.62 -11.52 1.05
C VAL A 67 4.17 -11.43 2.51
N SER A 68 3.66 -12.50 3.11
CA SER A 68 3.29 -12.53 4.54
C SER A 68 4.48 -12.21 5.46
N ALA A 69 5.67 -12.71 5.13
CA ALA A 69 6.90 -12.45 5.91
C ALA A 69 7.30 -10.97 5.95
N LEU A 70 6.80 -10.13 5.02
CA LEU A 70 7.02 -8.67 5.09
C LEU A 70 6.35 -8.06 6.32
N PHE A 71 5.20 -8.59 6.75
CA PHE A 71 4.53 -8.10 7.94
C PHE A 71 5.41 -8.31 9.18
N GLU A 72 5.88 -9.54 9.41
CA GLU A 72 6.76 -9.85 10.55
C GLU A 72 8.02 -9.01 10.56
N ARG A 73 8.58 -8.73 9.38
CA ARG A 73 9.79 -7.93 9.25
C ARG A 73 9.58 -6.46 9.61
N PHE A 74 8.40 -5.92 9.35
CA PHE A 74 8.14 -4.48 9.41
C PHE A 74 7.10 -4.07 10.46
N ASN A 75 6.48 -5.01 11.19
CA ASN A 75 5.48 -4.72 12.22
C ASN A 75 6.01 -3.72 13.27
N ALA A 76 7.30 -3.81 13.59
CA ALA A 76 7.95 -2.97 14.58
C ALA A 76 8.14 -1.51 14.11
N MET A 77 7.89 -1.24 12.82
CA MET A 77 8.05 0.06 12.17
C MET A 77 6.72 0.63 11.66
N LEU A 78 5.58 0.06 12.07
CA LEU A 78 4.26 0.51 11.62
C LEU A 78 3.92 1.97 11.96
N SER A 79 4.61 2.60 12.92
CA SER A 79 4.46 4.05 13.17
C SER A 79 5.12 4.93 12.12
N HIS A 80 5.85 4.36 11.16
CA HIS A 80 6.38 5.08 10.01
C HIS A 80 5.37 5.03 8.85
N PRO A 81 4.87 6.19 8.36
CA PRO A 81 3.73 6.24 7.44
C PRO A 81 3.99 5.53 6.11
N PHE A 82 5.23 5.58 5.59
CA PHE A 82 5.62 4.80 4.41
C PHE A 82 5.40 3.30 4.60
N ILE A 83 5.83 2.75 5.74
CA ILE A 83 5.71 1.32 6.04
C ILE A 83 4.24 0.96 6.24
N ALA A 84 3.51 1.79 6.99
CA ALA A 84 2.08 1.61 7.26
C ALA A 84 1.25 1.54 5.97
N LEU A 85 1.46 2.48 5.04
CA LEU A 85 0.73 2.53 3.76
C LEU A 85 0.93 1.25 2.95
N HIS A 86 2.17 0.81 2.78
CA HIS A 86 2.48 -0.36 1.94
C HIS A 86 2.03 -1.68 2.59
N LEU A 87 2.20 -1.84 3.91
CA LEU A 87 1.68 -3.01 4.62
C LEU A 87 0.15 -3.07 4.60
N ALA A 88 -0.53 -1.95 4.87
CA ALA A 88 -1.98 -1.88 4.79
C ALA A 88 -2.47 -2.18 3.37
N GLY A 89 -1.77 -1.68 2.35
CA GLY A 89 -2.06 -1.98 0.95
C GLY A 89 -1.97 -3.48 0.64
N ILE A 90 -0.96 -4.18 1.15
CA ILE A 90 -0.83 -5.64 1.03
C ILE A 90 -2.01 -6.34 1.70
N GLN A 91 -2.33 -5.97 2.95
CA GLN A 91 -3.41 -6.59 3.73
C GLN A 91 -4.78 -6.38 3.07
N ALA A 92 -5.09 -5.17 2.61
CA ALA A 92 -6.32 -4.89 1.87
C ALA A 92 -6.40 -5.68 0.57
N SER A 93 -5.31 -5.75 -0.20
CA SER A 93 -5.23 -6.54 -1.43
C SER A 93 -5.38 -8.05 -1.17
N ALA A 94 -5.04 -8.51 0.04
CA ALA A 94 -5.23 -9.88 0.49
C ALA A 94 -6.66 -10.16 1.03
N GLY A 95 -7.46 -9.12 1.25
CA GLY A 95 -8.74 -9.22 1.96
C GLY A 95 -8.58 -9.48 3.48
N ASP A 96 -7.39 -9.26 4.04
CA ASP A 96 -7.10 -9.54 5.44
C ASP A 96 -7.46 -8.34 6.34
N ILE A 97 -8.76 -8.20 6.58
CA ILE A 97 -9.32 -7.16 7.44
C ILE A 97 -8.83 -7.30 8.89
N ALA A 98 -8.54 -8.52 9.36
CA ALA A 98 -8.04 -8.76 10.70
C ALA A 98 -6.61 -8.20 10.87
N ALA A 99 -5.74 -8.39 9.88
CA ALA A 99 -4.39 -7.85 9.89
C ALA A 99 -4.37 -6.31 9.83
N LEU A 100 -5.32 -5.68 9.14
CA LEU A 100 -5.50 -4.22 9.16
C LEU A 100 -5.81 -3.71 10.57
N GLU A 101 -6.72 -4.37 11.29
CA GLU A 101 -7.03 -4.00 12.68
C GLU A 101 -5.87 -4.24 13.63
N GLN A 102 -5.12 -5.34 13.45
CA GLN A 102 -3.90 -5.59 14.21
C GLN A 102 -2.86 -4.49 13.97
N SER A 103 -2.71 -4.03 12.72
CA SER A 103 -1.79 -2.95 12.38
C SER A 103 -2.20 -1.64 13.07
N LYS A 104 -3.49 -1.31 13.04
CA LYS A 104 -4.05 -0.16 13.74
C LYS A 104 -3.81 -0.23 15.26
N ALA A 105 -4.07 -1.37 15.88
CA ALA A 105 -3.81 -1.59 17.29
C ALA A 105 -2.32 -1.45 17.64
N ALA A 106 -1.43 -2.00 16.81
CA ALA A 106 0.01 -1.93 17.01
C ALA A 106 0.56 -0.49 16.93
N ILE A 107 0.01 0.36 16.06
CA ILE A 107 0.40 1.78 16.01
C ILE A 107 -0.18 2.53 17.21
N THR A 108 -1.42 2.24 17.60
CA THR A 108 -2.11 2.90 18.74
C THR A 108 -1.41 2.62 20.07
N ALA A 109 -0.83 1.44 20.24
CA ALA A 109 -0.11 1.06 21.45
C ALA A 109 1.25 1.76 21.63
N ARG A 110 1.71 2.53 20.63
CA ARG A 110 3.00 3.24 20.64
C ARG A 110 2.82 4.69 21.07
N GLU A 111 3.94 5.31 21.46
CA GLU A 111 3.94 6.73 21.83
C GLU A 111 3.40 7.60 20.69
N PRO A 112 2.45 8.52 20.98
CA PRO A 112 1.89 9.40 19.96
C PRO A 112 2.95 10.32 19.35
N SER A 113 3.03 10.32 18.02
CA SER A 113 3.85 11.24 17.23
C SER A 113 3.09 11.66 15.97
N ASP A 114 3.55 12.68 15.25
CA ASP A 114 2.96 13.07 13.97
C ASP A 114 3.02 11.92 12.95
N GLN A 115 4.13 11.17 12.93
CA GLN A 115 4.27 10.00 12.07
C GLN A 115 3.30 8.89 12.46
N ALA A 116 3.14 8.61 13.75
CA ALA A 116 2.18 7.60 14.22
C ALA A 116 0.73 8.01 13.89
N ARG A 117 0.36 9.29 14.07
CA ARG A 117 -0.96 9.81 13.71
C ARG A 117 -1.24 9.70 12.21
N LEU A 118 -0.26 10.05 11.37
CA LEU A 118 -0.38 9.91 9.92
C LEU A 118 -0.48 8.43 9.52
N SER A 119 0.31 7.55 10.13
CA SER A 119 0.26 6.11 9.91
C SER A 119 -1.12 5.53 10.25
N LEU A 120 -1.70 5.88 11.41
CA LEU A 120 -3.07 5.48 11.77
C LEU A 120 -4.06 5.93 10.70
N ARG A 121 -3.99 7.20 10.28
CA ARG A 121 -4.93 7.75 9.31
C ARG A 121 -4.85 7.05 7.94
N LEU A 122 -3.65 6.67 7.52
CA LEU A 122 -3.43 5.91 6.28
C LEU A 122 -4.00 4.48 6.40
N VAL A 123 -3.73 3.80 7.52
CA VAL A 123 -4.30 2.46 7.78
C VAL A 123 -5.82 2.51 7.88
N ASP A 124 -6.37 3.52 8.56
CA ASP A 124 -7.81 3.74 8.67
C ASP A 124 -8.46 3.93 7.30
N ALA A 125 -7.89 4.79 6.45
CA ALA A 125 -8.41 5.02 5.10
C ALA A 125 -8.41 3.75 4.24
N VAL A 126 -7.32 2.98 4.28
CA VAL A 126 -7.22 1.71 3.56
C VAL A 126 -8.23 0.70 4.11
N SER A 127 -8.41 0.65 5.43
CA SER A 127 -9.33 -0.26 6.10
C SER A 127 -10.80 0.09 5.84
N GLN A 128 -11.14 1.38 5.83
CA GLN A 128 -12.45 1.89 5.41
C GLN A 128 -12.74 1.50 3.96
N PHE A 129 -11.79 1.74 3.05
CA PHE A 129 -11.93 1.35 1.65
C PHE A 129 -12.16 -0.15 1.51
N ALA A 130 -11.36 -0.98 2.20
CA ALA A 130 -11.47 -2.44 2.14
C ALA A 130 -12.81 -2.99 2.66
N ARG A 131 -13.53 -2.21 3.49
CA ARG A 131 -14.86 -2.54 4.02
C ARG A 131 -16.00 -1.97 3.20
N GLY A 132 -15.72 -1.31 2.08
CA GLY A 132 -16.73 -0.63 1.27
C GLY A 132 -17.21 0.71 1.83
N GLN A 133 -16.54 1.23 2.86
CA GLN A 133 -16.83 2.53 3.49
C GLN A 133 -16.16 3.65 2.69
N TYR A 134 -16.54 3.77 1.41
CA TYR A 134 -15.82 4.59 0.44
C TYR A 134 -15.91 6.09 0.74
N ALA A 135 -17.07 6.57 1.20
CA ALA A 135 -17.25 7.97 1.59
C ALA A 135 -16.35 8.34 2.78
N GLU A 136 -16.30 7.48 3.80
CA GLU A 136 -15.45 7.67 4.98
C GLU A 136 -13.96 7.61 4.64
N ALA A 137 -13.56 6.70 3.74
CA ALA A 137 -12.20 6.61 3.24
C ALA A 137 -11.77 7.89 2.52
N ALA A 138 -12.61 8.39 1.60
CA ALA A 138 -12.35 9.62 0.87
C ALA A 138 -12.21 10.82 1.83
N ASP A 139 -13.11 10.95 2.80
CA ASP A 139 -13.06 12.05 3.77
C ASP A 139 -11.85 11.96 4.69
N THR A 140 -11.43 10.75 5.06
CA THR A 140 -10.21 10.54 5.85
C THR A 140 -8.96 10.98 5.09
N LEU A 141 -8.90 10.69 3.79
CA LEU A 141 -7.76 11.04 2.92
C LEU A 141 -7.71 12.55 2.61
N LYS A 142 -8.85 13.19 2.35
CA LYS A 142 -8.95 14.65 2.13
C LYS A 142 -8.36 15.46 3.28
N ARG A 143 -8.44 14.94 4.50
CA ARG A 143 -7.89 15.61 5.70
C ARG A 143 -6.37 15.52 5.81
N ILE A 144 -5.69 14.71 4.98
CA ILE A 144 -4.22 14.62 4.94
C ILE A 144 -3.69 15.77 4.07
N SER A 145 -2.97 16.71 4.69
CA SER A 145 -2.44 17.87 3.98
C SER A 145 -1.39 17.47 2.93
N ALA A 146 -1.14 18.36 1.95
CA ALA A 146 -0.11 18.14 0.94
C ALA A 146 1.28 17.90 1.58
N ASP A 147 1.63 18.66 2.62
CA ASP A 147 2.89 18.49 3.35
C ASP A 147 2.97 17.15 4.07
N GLN A 148 1.85 16.68 4.65
CA GLN A 148 1.79 15.35 5.25
C GLN A 148 1.97 14.25 4.20
N ARG A 149 1.37 14.40 3.01
CA ARG A 149 1.58 13.46 1.90
C ARG A 149 3.04 13.41 1.49
N VAL A 150 3.69 14.55 1.31
CA VAL A 150 5.14 14.63 1.02
C VAL A 150 5.97 13.99 2.13
N GLY A 151 5.61 14.26 3.39
CA GLY A 151 6.26 13.74 4.59
C GLY A 151 6.16 12.22 4.78
N VAL A 152 5.32 11.51 4.02
CA VAL A 152 5.35 10.03 3.97
C VAL A 152 6.72 9.52 3.49
N GLY A 153 7.44 10.28 2.67
CA GLY A 153 8.74 9.89 2.13
C GLY A 153 8.63 9.06 0.85
N GLY A 154 9.73 8.43 0.45
CA GLY A 154 9.83 7.69 -0.81
C GLY A 154 9.88 8.57 -2.06
N SER A 155 9.63 7.96 -3.22
CA SER A 155 9.46 8.58 -4.52
C SER A 155 8.04 9.11 -4.71
N ARG A 156 7.85 9.97 -5.72
CA ARG A 156 6.52 10.45 -6.11
C ARG A 156 5.58 9.30 -6.50
N VAL A 157 6.11 8.26 -7.15
CA VAL A 157 5.33 7.09 -7.59
C VAL A 157 4.84 6.27 -6.40
N GLU A 158 5.54 6.24 -5.27
CA GLU A 158 5.03 5.58 -4.07
C GLU A 158 3.96 6.42 -3.37
N ARG A 159 4.16 7.75 -3.28
CA ARG A 159 3.20 8.66 -2.62
C ARG A 159 1.87 8.81 -3.36
N VAL A 160 1.86 8.72 -4.69
CA VAL A 160 0.63 8.84 -5.49
C VAL A 160 -0.42 7.77 -5.15
N LEU A 161 -0.03 6.70 -4.44
CA LEU A 161 -0.98 5.72 -3.89
C LEU A 161 -2.07 6.36 -3.03
N ILE A 162 -1.73 7.43 -2.29
CA ILE A 162 -2.70 8.17 -1.45
C ILE A 162 -3.74 8.84 -2.35
N ASP A 163 -3.28 9.49 -3.43
CA ASP A 163 -4.14 10.16 -4.40
C ASP A 163 -5.01 9.16 -5.18
N LEU A 164 -4.45 8.00 -5.55
CA LEU A 164 -5.17 6.92 -6.23
C LEU A 164 -6.26 6.32 -5.33
N LEU A 165 -5.94 6.06 -4.06
CA LEU A 165 -6.89 5.55 -3.08
C LEU A 165 -8.03 6.57 -2.87
N GLU A 166 -7.70 7.85 -2.71
CA GLU A 166 -8.68 8.91 -2.50
C GLU A 166 -9.62 9.08 -3.70
N THR A 167 -9.04 9.14 -4.90
CA THR A 167 -9.81 9.28 -6.14
C THR A 167 -10.75 8.10 -6.31
N ARG A 168 -10.25 6.88 -6.11
CA ARG A 168 -11.07 5.68 -6.24
C ARG A 168 -12.17 5.61 -5.19
N ALA A 169 -11.88 6.01 -3.96
CA ALA A 169 -12.87 6.08 -2.89
C ALA A 169 -13.98 7.09 -3.23
N ALA A 170 -13.62 8.26 -3.77
CA ALA A 170 -14.59 9.27 -4.19
C ALA A 170 -15.47 8.79 -5.37
N GLU A 171 -14.89 8.09 -6.35
CA GLU A 171 -15.63 7.51 -7.48
C GLU A 171 -16.68 6.47 -7.03
N LEU A 172 -16.33 5.63 -6.07
CA LEU A 172 -17.21 4.56 -5.59
C LEU A 172 -18.25 5.02 -4.56
N ALA A 173 -18.10 6.23 -4.03
CA ALA A 173 -19.05 6.85 -3.10
C ALA A 173 -20.16 7.66 -3.82
N ALA A 174 -20.00 7.92 -5.12
CA ALA A 174 -20.94 8.67 -5.95
C ALA A 174 -22.02 7.75 -6.57
#